data_AF-W2C1X3-F1
#
_entry.id   AF-W2C1X3-F1
#
_cell.length_a   1.000
_cell.length_b   1.000
_cell.length_c   1.000
_cell.angle_alpha   90.00
_cell.angle_beta   90.00
_cell.angle_gamma   90.00
#
_symmetry.space_group_name_H-M   'P 1'
#
loop_
_entity.id
_entity.type
_entity.pdbx_description
1 polymer ?
#
loop_
_entity_poly.entity_id
_entity_poly.type
_entity_poly.pdbx_seq_one_letter_code
_entity_poly.pdbx_strand_id
1 'polypeptide(L)'
;MNDNIKMRIIDELRGEQEQVEDMLENIYSLWHSGRNAFMDDLLGEMTITKWEYKRYIKKLSERGYIRFSEGKTDFSEPVILTSKGKELGAEIMRRHRYLKSFLKAVCNVDDETADHDACRIEHIISEETLDGIRNFMKTGNVADRVVSGQDLSEFYSTGIYTFDLSLYYADSNSPRILCDEFYDFGENIETEVSDAGSSLFYLRPLTEGEKGLKQSFKTGRTYGTGYEMGHREYEKDRYESIWYMMQEQWHKASLCERGFGIPSEAFVYTISGVMSMMSGEGKIAFTGENQKPAEKNIRTMSVCLW
;
A
#
# COMPACT_ATOMS: atom_id res chain seq x y z
N MET A 1 25.01 32.20 -8.87
CA MET A 1 23.59 32.54 -8.63
C MET A 1 23.19 31.76 -7.38
N ASN A 2 22.84 32.46 -6.31
CA ASN A 2 22.62 31.89 -4.97
C ASN A 2 21.46 30.86 -5.03
N ASP A 3 21.61 29.67 -4.44
CA ASP A 3 20.61 28.59 -4.58
C ASP A 3 19.23 29.00 -4.02
N ASN A 4 19.21 29.90 -3.02
CA ASN A 4 17.99 30.53 -2.51
C ASN A 4 17.27 31.43 -3.55
N ILE A 5 18.01 32.07 -4.45
CA ILE A 5 17.43 32.90 -5.52
C ILE A 5 16.83 32.01 -6.62
N LYS A 6 17.52 30.90 -6.98
CA LYS A 6 16.97 29.92 -7.93
C LYS A 6 15.68 29.30 -7.39
N MET A 7 15.65 28.94 -6.12
CA MET A 7 14.48 28.30 -5.52
C MET A 7 13.26 29.23 -5.49
N ARG A 8 13.46 30.51 -5.11
CA ARG A 8 12.40 31.53 -5.19
C ARG A 8 11.86 31.73 -6.61
N ILE A 9 12.75 31.76 -7.61
CA ILE A 9 12.34 31.90 -9.02
C ILE A 9 11.53 30.68 -9.47
N ILE A 10 11.92 29.47 -9.05
CA ILE A 10 11.19 28.24 -9.38
C ILE A 10 9.79 28.26 -8.77
N ASP A 11 9.66 28.67 -7.52
CA ASP A 11 8.36 28.76 -6.84
C ASP A 11 7.46 29.85 -7.46
N GLU A 12 8.01 31.02 -7.80
CA GLU A 12 7.27 32.07 -8.52
C GLU A 12 6.78 31.59 -9.91
N LEU A 13 7.62 30.85 -10.64
CA LEU A 13 7.25 30.29 -11.93
C LEU A 13 6.18 29.19 -11.81
N ARG A 14 6.23 28.39 -10.74
CA ARG A 14 5.20 27.38 -10.43
C ARG A 14 3.87 28.03 -10.11
N GLY A 15 3.83 28.99 -9.18
CA GLY A 15 2.61 29.71 -8.84
C GLY A 15 1.99 30.43 -10.04
N GLU A 16 2.80 30.96 -10.95
CA GLU A 16 2.26 31.54 -12.18
C GLU A 16 1.65 30.48 -13.12
N GLN A 17 2.22 29.28 -13.17
CA GLN A 17 1.67 28.21 -13.99
C GLN A 17 0.34 27.68 -13.44
N GLU A 18 0.24 27.54 -12.12
CA GLU A 18 -1.01 27.20 -11.42
C GLU A 18 -2.13 28.18 -11.80
N GLN A 19 -1.87 29.49 -11.70
CA GLN A 19 -2.85 30.52 -12.07
C GLN A 19 -3.25 30.50 -13.57
N VAL A 20 -2.35 30.06 -14.45
CA VAL A 20 -2.67 29.89 -15.89
C VAL A 20 -3.55 28.66 -16.11
N GLU A 21 -3.37 27.61 -15.32
CA GLU A 21 -4.21 26.40 -15.35
C GLU A 21 -5.59 26.69 -14.75
N ASP A 22 -5.67 27.41 -13.61
CA ASP A 22 -6.93 27.91 -13.03
C ASP A 22 -7.75 28.72 -14.05
N MET A 23 -7.08 29.63 -14.78
CA MET A 23 -7.71 30.42 -15.83
C MET A 23 -8.30 29.52 -16.92
N LEU A 24 -7.57 28.49 -17.34
CA LEU A 24 -8.05 27.54 -18.36
C LEU A 24 -9.22 26.69 -17.84
N GLU A 25 -9.17 26.26 -16.58
CA GLU A 25 -10.23 25.51 -15.93
C GLU A 25 -11.53 26.34 -15.85
N ASN A 26 -11.45 27.59 -15.45
CA ASN A 26 -12.60 28.51 -15.40
C ASN A 26 -13.22 28.74 -16.78
N ILE A 27 -12.39 28.98 -17.81
CA ILE A 27 -12.86 29.10 -19.20
C ILE A 27 -13.54 27.79 -19.64
N TYR A 28 -12.96 26.63 -19.30
CA TYR A 28 -13.54 25.32 -19.57
C TYR A 28 -14.89 25.13 -18.88
N SER A 29 -15.00 25.48 -17.60
CA SER A 29 -16.22 25.36 -16.81
C SER A 29 -17.36 26.19 -17.42
N LEU A 30 -17.08 27.45 -17.79
CA LEU A 30 -18.04 28.31 -18.50
C LEU A 30 -18.50 27.68 -19.82
N TRP A 31 -17.55 27.22 -20.65
CA TRP A 31 -17.86 26.55 -21.91
C TRP A 31 -18.69 25.27 -21.72
N HIS A 32 -18.34 24.45 -20.73
CA HIS A 32 -19.05 23.21 -20.40
C HIS A 32 -20.47 23.47 -19.91
N SER A 33 -20.71 24.63 -19.28
CA SER A 33 -22.04 25.11 -18.90
C SER A 33 -22.86 25.69 -20.07
N GLY A 34 -22.30 25.71 -21.29
CA GLY A 34 -22.94 26.26 -22.49
C GLY A 34 -22.82 27.79 -22.62
N ARG A 35 -21.97 28.43 -21.82
CA ARG A 35 -21.71 29.87 -21.84
C ARG A 35 -20.39 30.19 -22.54
N ASN A 36 -20.30 31.36 -23.14
CA ASN A 36 -19.02 31.91 -23.59
C ASN A 36 -18.31 32.58 -22.40
N ALA A 37 -16.98 32.51 -22.35
CA ALA A 37 -16.20 33.14 -21.29
C ALA A 37 -15.84 34.58 -21.66
N PHE A 38 -16.30 35.55 -20.87
CA PHE A 38 -15.88 36.96 -21.00
C PHE A 38 -14.93 37.37 -19.87
N MET A 39 -14.23 38.50 -20.07
CA MET A 39 -13.33 39.05 -19.06
C MET A 39 -14.05 39.26 -17.72
N ASP A 40 -15.24 39.85 -17.75
CA ASP A 40 -15.97 40.18 -16.53
C ASP A 40 -16.43 38.93 -15.76
N ASP A 41 -16.75 37.83 -16.45
CA ASP A 41 -17.04 36.55 -15.80
C ASP A 41 -15.79 36.04 -15.06
N LEU A 42 -14.64 36.03 -15.73
CA LEU A 42 -13.39 35.48 -15.19
C LEU A 42 -12.82 36.33 -14.05
N LEU A 43 -12.98 37.65 -14.10
CA LEU A 43 -12.63 38.56 -13.00
C LEU A 43 -13.60 38.44 -11.81
N GLY A 44 -14.81 37.92 -12.02
CA GLY A 44 -15.79 37.67 -10.97
C GLY A 44 -15.55 36.36 -10.23
N GLU A 45 -15.06 35.34 -10.92
CA GLU A 45 -14.77 34.00 -10.37
C GLU A 45 -13.37 33.91 -9.75
N MET A 46 -12.39 34.64 -10.28
CA MET A 46 -10.98 34.55 -9.86
C MET A 46 -10.52 35.78 -9.08
N THR A 47 -9.67 35.56 -8.08
CA THR A 47 -9.09 36.64 -7.27
C THR A 47 -7.87 37.28 -7.95
N ILE A 48 -8.06 37.85 -9.15
CA ILE A 48 -6.98 38.37 -10.01
C ILE A 48 -7.24 39.79 -10.52
N THR A 49 -6.19 40.50 -10.91
CA THR A 49 -6.27 41.84 -11.53
C THR A 49 -6.50 41.77 -13.03
N LYS A 50 -6.97 42.88 -13.63
CA LYS A 50 -7.05 43.04 -15.10
C LYS A 50 -5.72 42.83 -15.81
N TRP A 51 -4.60 43.14 -15.14
CA TRP A 51 -3.27 42.93 -15.72
C TRP A 51 -2.89 41.44 -15.73
N GLU A 52 -3.14 40.73 -14.63
CA GLU A 52 -2.96 39.28 -14.54
C GLU A 52 -3.83 38.53 -15.54
N TYR A 53 -5.10 38.90 -15.66
CA TYR A 53 -5.99 38.37 -16.70
C TYR A 53 -5.36 38.46 -18.09
N LYS A 54 -4.92 39.66 -18.51
CA LYS A 54 -4.30 39.86 -19.83
C LYS A 54 -3.04 39.02 -20.00
N ARG A 55 -2.25 38.87 -18.94
CA ARG A 55 -1.03 38.06 -18.90
C ARG A 55 -1.33 36.56 -19.08
N TYR A 56 -2.28 36.01 -18.33
CA TYR A 56 -2.63 34.59 -18.39
C TYR A 56 -3.32 34.21 -19.71
N ILE A 57 -4.25 35.05 -20.17
CA ILE A 57 -4.90 34.89 -21.47
C ILE A 57 -3.88 34.92 -22.61
N LYS A 58 -2.92 35.85 -22.57
CA LYS A 58 -1.84 35.88 -23.57
C LYS A 58 -1.06 34.57 -23.58
N LYS A 59 -0.68 34.04 -22.41
CA LYS A 59 0.03 32.75 -22.31
C LYS A 59 -0.79 31.57 -22.85
N LEU A 60 -2.09 31.50 -22.51
CA LEU A 60 -2.97 30.45 -23.02
C LEU A 60 -3.12 30.52 -24.54
N SER A 61 -3.18 31.74 -25.10
CA SER A 61 -3.23 31.96 -26.54
C SER A 61 -1.92 31.56 -27.22
N GLU A 62 -0.77 31.94 -26.66
CA GLU A 62 0.56 31.59 -27.18
C GLU A 62 0.81 30.07 -27.16
N ARG A 63 0.27 29.37 -26.16
CA ARG A 63 0.31 27.90 -26.04
C ARG A 63 -0.74 27.18 -26.90
N GLY A 64 -1.63 27.93 -27.56
CA GLY A 64 -2.65 27.42 -28.47
C GLY A 64 -3.87 26.79 -27.79
N TYR A 65 -4.10 27.07 -26.51
CA TYR A 65 -5.27 26.55 -25.77
C TYR A 65 -6.54 27.35 -26.03
N ILE A 66 -6.40 28.65 -26.35
CA ILE A 66 -7.51 29.54 -26.64
C ILE A 66 -7.27 30.33 -27.92
N ARG A 67 -8.35 30.91 -28.44
CA ARG A 67 -8.36 31.88 -29.54
C ARG A 67 -9.47 32.91 -29.33
N PHE A 68 -9.37 34.02 -30.05
CA PHE A 68 -10.42 35.04 -30.13
C PHE A 68 -11.20 34.93 -31.44
N SER A 69 -12.47 35.34 -31.42
CA SER A 69 -13.43 35.29 -32.54
C SER A 69 -12.91 35.94 -33.83
N GLU A 70 -12.23 37.09 -33.74
CA GLU A 70 -11.80 37.87 -34.90
C GLU A 70 -10.28 38.04 -35.04
N GLY A 71 -9.47 37.27 -34.31
CA GLY A 71 -8.00 37.40 -34.37
C GLY A 71 -7.44 38.72 -33.84
N LYS A 72 -8.31 39.61 -33.32
CA LYS A 72 -7.94 40.81 -32.58
C LYS A 72 -7.83 40.45 -31.11
N THR A 73 -6.75 40.89 -30.46
CA THR A 73 -6.54 40.86 -29.01
C THR A 73 -7.38 41.93 -28.30
N ASP A 74 -8.62 42.13 -28.76
CA ASP A 74 -9.55 42.99 -28.04
C ASP A 74 -10.22 42.14 -26.97
N PHE A 75 -9.89 42.41 -25.71
CA PHE A 75 -10.33 41.59 -24.58
C PHE A 75 -11.82 41.81 -24.23
N SER A 76 -12.57 42.49 -25.11
CA SER A 76 -14.04 42.61 -25.11
C SER A 76 -14.73 41.41 -25.75
N GLU A 77 -14.01 40.62 -26.56
CA GLU A 77 -14.54 39.45 -27.24
C GLU A 77 -14.53 38.21 -26.34
N PRO A 78 -15.44 37.25 -26.56
CA PRO A 78 -15.44 36.00 -25.81
C PRO A 78 -14.18 35.18 -26.11
N VAL A 79 -13.64 34.56 -25.06
CA VAL A 79 -12.52 33.63 -25.15
C VAL A 79 -13.03 32.27 -25.64
N ILE A 80 -12.47 31.77 -26.74
CA ILE A 80 -12.90 30.52 -27.36
C ILE A 80 -11.83 29.45 -27.14
N LEU A 81 -12.20 28.33 -26.51
CA LEU A 81 -11.32 27.17 -26.38
C LEU A 81 -11.03 26.53 -27.74
N THR A 82 -9.76 26.23 -27.98
CA THR A 82 -9.36 25.30 -29.05
C THR A 82 -9.62 23.86 -28.60
N SER A 83 -9.52 22.89 -29.51
CA SER A 83 -9.60 21.47 -29.13
C SER A 83 -8.56 21.09 -28.07
N LYS A 84 -7.35 21.62 -28.20
CA LYS A 84 -6.26 21.41 -27.23
C LYS A 84 -6.59 22.01 -25.86
N GLY A 85 -7.20 23.20 -25.83
CA GLY A 85 -7.64 23.82 -24.57
C GLY A 85 -8.78 23.05 -23.90
N LYS A 86 -9.69 22.48 -24.69
CA LYS A 86 -10.77 21.63 -24.16
C LYS A 86 -10.24 20.35 -23.53
N GLU A 87 -9.24 19.73 -24.15
CA GLU A 87 -8.62 18.51 -23.63
C GLU A 87 -7.95 18.77 -22.28
N LEU A 88 -7.06 19.76 -22.21
CA LEU A 88 -6.36 20.10 -20.97
C LEU A 88 -7.32 20.64 -19.89
N GLY A 89 -8.28 21.50 -20.25
CA GLY A 89 -9.27 22.00 -19.29
C GLY A 89 -10.16 20.90 -18.72
N ALA A 90 -10.53 19.90 -19.53
CA ALA A 90 -11.26 18.73 -19.04
C ALA A 90 -10.43 17.87 -18.09
N GLU A 91 -9.12 17.75 -18.35
CA GLU A 91 -8.20 17.01 -17.49
C GLU A 91 -8.05 17.68 -16.13
N ILE A 92 -7.73 18.97 -16.08
CA ILE A 92 -7.62 19.76 -14.84
C ILE A 92 -8.89 19.63 -14.02
N MET A 93 -10.04 20.01 -14.60
CA MET A 93 -11.34 19.93 -13.92
C MET A 93 -11.70 18.51 -13.44
N ARG A 94 -11.23 17.46 -14.13
CA ARG A 94 -11.40 16.09 -13.67
C ARG A 94 -10.57 15.81 -12.42
N ARG A 95 -9.31 16.28 -12.35
CA ARG A 95 -8.46 16.16 -11.16
C ARG A 95 -9.12 16.83 -9.96
N HIS A 96 -9.56 18.08 -10.10
CA HIS A 96 -10.30 18.83 -9.07
C HIS A 96 -11.46 18.03 -8.52
N ARG A 97 -12.35 17.56 -9.40
CA ARG A 97 -13.55 16.80 -9.00
C ARG A 97 -13.22 15.50 -8.26
N TYR A 98 -12.19 14.77 -8.70
CA TYR A 98 -11.78 13.54 -8.03
C TYR A 98 -11.24 13.84 -6.62
N LEU A 99 -10.39 14.85 -6.49
CA LEU A 99 -9.82 15.25 -5.20
C LEU A 99 -10.91 15.80 -4.27
N LYS A 100 -11.76 16.70 -4.73
CA LYS A 100 -12.89 17.23 -3.97
C LYS A 100 -13.81 16.10 -3.48
N SER A 101 -14.15 15.15 -4.36
CA SER A 101 -14.97 13.99 -4.00
C SER A 101 -14.29 13.11 -2.97
N PHE A 102 -12.98 12.88 -3.11
CA PHE A 102 -12.19 12.11 -2.14
C PHE A 102 -12.14 12.80 -0.77
N LEU A 103 -11.82 14.09 -0.72
CA LEU A 103 -11.75 14.86 0.52
C LEU A 103 -13.10 14.86 1.25
N LYS A 104 -14.22 15.03 0.52
CA LYS A 104 -15.55 14.92 1.12
C LYS A 104 -15.88 13.52 1.60
N ALA A 105 -15.59 12.48 0.80
CA ALA A 105 -16.00 11.12 1.11
C ALA A 105 -15.13 10.46 2.19
N VAL A 106 -13.83 10.76 2.22
CA VAL A 106 -12.85 10.07 3.06
C VAL A 106 -12.42 10.92 4.25
N CYS A 107 -12.16 12.21 4.02
CA CYS A 107 -11.76 13.13 5.08
C CYS A 107 -12.97 13.77 5.79
N ASN A 108 -14.18 13.63 5.22
CA ASN A 108 -15.44 14.12 5.78
C ASN A 108 -15.42 15.63 6.09
N VAL A 109 -14.81 16.42 5.21
CA VAL A 109 -14.83 17.89 5.26
C VAL A 109 -16.04 18.46 4.50
N ASP A 110 -16.43 19.69 4.81
CA ASP A 110 -17.49 20.39 4.10
C ASP A 110 -17.11 20.73 2.64
N ASP A 111 -18.10 21.15 1.84
CA ASP A 111 -17.90 21.39 0.41
C ASP A 111 -16.92 22.53 0.11
N GLU A 112 -16.93 23.59 0.93
CA GLU A 112 -16.10 24.79 0.75
C GLU A 112 -14.64 24.44 1.02
N THR A 113 -14.39 23.76 2.13
CA THR A 113 -13.05 23.25 2.49
C THR A 113 -12.53 22.28 1.42
N ALA A 114 -13.36 21.32 0.99
CA ALA A 114 -12.96 20.34 -0.01
C ALA A 114 -12.63 20.98 -1.37
N ASP A 115 -13.37 22.02 -1.76
CA ASP A 115 -13.15 22.74 -3.01
C ASP A 115 -11.84 23.53 -2.97
N HIS A 116 -11.64 24.32 -1.92
CA HIS A 116 -10.42 25.10 -1.72
C HIS A 116 -9.17 24.21 -1.70
N ASP A 117 -9.22 23.10 -0.97
CA ASP A 117 -8.06 22.21 -0.85
C ASP A 117 -7.79 21.41 -2.13
N ALA A 118 -8.84 20.96 -2.83
CA ALA A 118 -8.69 20.25 -4.10
C ALA A 118 -8.05 21.11 -5.18
N CYS A 119 -8.46 22.38 -5.28
CA CYS A 119 -7.90 23.36 -6.22
C CYS A 119 -6.39 23.54 -6.01
N ARG A 120 -5.92 23.58 -4.77
CA ARG A 120 -4.48 23.71 -4.49
C ARG A 120 -3.70 22.42 -4.73
N ILE A 121 -4.30 21.27 -4.41
CA ILE A 121 -3.63 19.97 -4.52
C ILE A 121 -3.47 19.56 -5.98
N GLU A 122 -4.45 19.86 -6.84
CA GLU A 122 -4.50 19.30 -8.19
C GLU A 122 -3.32 19.67 -9.09
N HIS A 123 -2.71 20.85 -8.88
CA HIS A 123 -1.56 21.30 -9.66
C HIS A 123 -0.23 20.72 -9.20
N ILE A 124 -0.17 20.23 -7.96
CA ILE A 124 1.08 19.79 -7.32
C ILE A 124 1.14 18.26 -7.21
N ILE A 125 -0.01 17.60 -7.11
CA ILE A 125 -0.09 16.15 -6.93
C ILE A 125 0.41 15.39 -8.16
N SER A 126 1.22 14.35 -7.94
CA SER A 126 1.66 13.46 -9.02
C SER A 126 0.49 12.65 -9.59
N GLU A 127 0.56 12.27 -10.87
CA GLU A 127 -0.43 11.39 -11.47
C GLU A 127 -0.50 10.03 -10.76
N GLU A 128 0.65 9.51 -10.31
CA GLU A 128 0.72 8.26 -9.53
C GLU A 128 -0.10 8.34 -8.23
N THR A 129 0.00 9.45 -7.49
CA THR A 129 -0.77 9.63 -6.25
C THR A 129 -2.26 9.78 -6.57
N LEU A 130 -2.59 10.54 -7.62
CA LEU A 130 -3.98 10.73 -8.03
C LEU A 130 -4.62 9.43 -8.52
N ASP A 131 -3.87 8.58 -9.21
CA ASP A 131 -4.32 7.25 -9.63
C ASP A 131 -4.56 6.33 -8.44
N GLY A 132 -3.73 6.40 -7.40
CA GLY A 132 -3.98 5.74 -6.12
C GLY A 132 -5.31 6.17 -5.49
N ILE A 133 -5.57 7.49 -5.44
CA ILE A 133 -6.85 8.05 -4.95
C ILE A 133 -8.03 7.58 -5.81
N ARG A 134 -7.90 7.62 -7.14
CA ARG A 134 -8.95 7.14 -8.06
C ARG A 134 -9.24 5.66 -7.85
N ASN A 135 -8.20 4.85 -7.66
CA ASN A 135 -8.36 3.41 -7.43
C ASN A 135 -9.06 3.14 -6.09
N PHE A 136 -8.65 3.82 -5.02
CA PHE A 136 -9.33 3.78 -3.72
C PHE A 136 -10.82 4.12 -3.85
N MET A 137 -11.15 5.23 -4.50
CA MET A 137 -12.54 5.69 -4.65
C MET A 137 -13.41 4.73 -5.49
N LYS A 138 -12.81 3.97 -6.40
CA LYS A 138 -13.52 2.98 -7.24
C LYS A 138 -13.74 1.64 -6.56
N THR A 139 -12.78 1.20 -5.75
CA THR A 139 -12.69 -0.19 -5.28
C THR A 139 -12.80 -0.36 -3.77
N GLY A 140 -12.66 0.73 -2.99
CA GLY A 140 -12.58 0.69 -1.53
C GLY A 140 -11.26 0.12 -0.98
N ASN A 141 -10.29 -0.18 -1.86
CA ASN A 141 -9.04 -0.82 -1.50
C ASN A 141 -8.06 0.20 -0.91
N VAL A 142 -7.85 0.13 0.40
CA VAL A 142 -6.68 0.69 1.11
C VAL A 142 -5.65 -0.43 1.15
N ALA A 143 -4.43 -0.17 0.66
CA ALA A 143 -3.32 -1.13 0.61
C ALA A 143 -3.27 -2.07 1.83
N ASP A 144 -2.91 -3.33 1.62
CA ASP A 144 -2.75 -4.32 2.70
C ASP A 144 -2.01 -3.69 3.89
N ARG A 145 -2.60 -3.75 5.08
CA ARG A 145 -1.99 -3.16 6.28
C ARG A 145 -0.95 -4.12 6.80
N VAL A 146 0.31 -3.71 6.76
CA VAL A 146 1.42 -4.43 7.39
C VAL A 146 1.64 -3.83 8.77
N VAL A 147 1.36 -4.59 9.82
CA VAL A 147 1.56 -4.20 11.23
C VAL A 147 2.51 -5.18 11.91
N SER A 148 3.45 -4.70 12.71
CA SER A 148 4.42 -5.54 13.42
C SER A 148 4.41 -5.23 14.91
N GLY A 149 4.79 -6.23 15.73
CA GLY A 149 4.85 -6.06 17.18
C GLY A 149 3.49 -5.87 17.87
N GLN A 150 2.39 -6.21 17.20
CA GLN A 150 1.05 -6.24 17.79
C GLN A 150 0.75 -7.62 18.36
N ASP A 151 -0.04 -7.68 19.42
CA ASP A 151 -0.53 -8.95 19.98
C ASP A 151 -1.86 -9.36 19.32
N LEU A 152 -2.13 -10.66 19.24
CA LEU A 152 -3.38 -11.16 18.65
C LEU A 152 -4.65 -10.76 19.42
N SER A 153 -4.54 -10.42 20.70
CA SER A 153 -5.66 -9.90 21.50
C SER A 153 -6.26 -8.60 20.95
N GLU A 154 -5.52 -7.86 20.11
CA GLU A 154 -6.03 -6.68 19.39
C GLU A 154 -7.00 -7.04 18.25
N PHE A 155 -6.99 -8.30 17.80
CA PHE A 155 -7.78 -8.76 16.64
C PHE A 155 -8.80 -9.84 17.00
N TYR A 156 -8.54 -10.63 18.04
CA TYR A 156 -9.36 -11.76 18.49
C TYR A 156 -9.75 -11.60 19.96
N SER A 157 -10.92 -12.11 20.33
CA SER A 157 -11.30 -12.23 21.74
C SER A 157 -10.45 -13.29 22.46
N THR A 158 -10.29 -13.18 23.78
CA THR A 158 -9.64 -14.20 24.61
C THR A 158 -10.20 -15.59 24.33
N GLY A 159 -9.33 -16.57 24.09
CA GLY A 159 -9.74 -17.92 23.73
C GLY A 159 -8.64 -18.78 23.10
N ILE A 160 -9.02 -20.00 22.74
CA ILE A 160 -8.15 -20.95 22.03
C ILE A 160 -8.62 -21.06 20.59
N TYR A 161 -7.69 -20.83 19.67
CA TYR A 161 -7.92 -20.85 18.22
C TYR A 161 -7.00 -21.89 17.56
N THR A 162 -7.32 -22.23 16.32
CA THR A 162 -6.48 -23.09 15.49
C THR A 162 -6.38 -22.48 14.11
N PHE A 163 -5.15 -22.27 13.65
CA PHE A 163 -4.85 -21.61 12.38
C PHE A 163 -3.97 -22.51 11.53
N ASP A 164 -3.90 -22.23 10.23
CA ASP A 164 -3.01 -22.97 9.33
C ASP A 164 -1.58 -22.42 9.43
N LEU A 165 -0.62 -23.33 9.37
CA LEU A 165 0.80 -23.08 9.52
C LEU A 165 1.55 -23.54 8.27
N SER A 166 2.56 -22.77 7.87
CA SER A 166 3.54 -23.17 6.88
C SER A 166 4.95 -22.71 7.27
N LEU A 167 5.96 -23.52 6.98
CA LEU A 167 7.36 -23.22 7.23
C LEU A 167 8.17 -23.24 5.94
N TYR A 168 8.92 -22.17 5.67
CA TYR A 168 9.68 -21.97 4.43
C TYR A 168 11.16 -21.71 4.71
N TYR A 169 12.02 -21.98 3.73
CA TYR A 169 13.39 -21.48 3.73
C TYR A 169 13.40 -19.94 3.61
N ALA A 170 14.25 -19.27 4.41
CA ALA A 170 14.25 -17.80 4.51
C ALA A 170 14.59 -17.06 3.20
N ASP A 171 15.39 -17.65 2.32
CA ASP A 171 15.86 -17.03 1.07
C ASP A 171 15.01 -17.38 -0.16
N SER A 172 13.93 -18.14 0.01
CA SER A 172 13.10 -18.64 -1.07
C SER A 172 11.87 -17.77 -1.25
N ASN A 173 11.99 -16.61 -1.90
CA ASN A 173 10.84 -15.71 -2.09
C ASN A 173 10.01 -16.03 -3.34
N SER A 174 10.59 -16.69 -4.35
CA SER A 174 9.92 -17.01 -5.63
C SER A 174 10.56 -18.20 -6.36
N PRO A 175 9.98 -19.42 -6.31
CA PRO A 175 8.84 -19.83 -5.49
C PRO A 175 9.20 -19.89 -4.00
N ARG A 176 8.20 -19.86 -3.11
CA ARG A 176 8.39 -20.26 -1.70
C ARG A 176 8.51 -21.77 -1.61
N ILE A 177 9.59 -22.26 -1.00
CA ILE A 177 9.87 -23.69 -0.84
C ILE A 177 9.66 -24.07 0.62
N LEU A 178 8.75 -25.03 0.87
CA LEU A 178 8.54 -25.60 2.20
C LEU A 178 9.84 -26.23 2.70
N CYS A 179 10.23 -25.92 3.93
CA CYS A 179 11.44 -26.48 4.51
C CYS A 179 11.21 -27.90 5.04
N ASP A 180 12.28 -28.68 5.19
CA ASP A 180 12.15 -30.05 5.70
C ASP A 180 11.50 -30.10 7.09
N GLU A 181 11.78 -29.09 7.93
CA GLU A 181 11.20 -28.98 9.27
C GLU A 181 9.68 -28.89 9.24
N PHE A 182 9.07 -28.38 8.17
CA PHE A 182 7.60 -28.36 8.03
C PHE A 182 6.96 -29.73 8.28
N TYR A 183 7.62 -30.81 7.87
CA TYR A 183 7.11 -32.18 8.01
C TYR A 183 7.28 -32.76 9.42
N ASP A 184 7.99 -32.08 10.30
CA ASP A 184 8.19 -32.47 11.70
C ASP A 184 7.16 -31.83 12.65
N PHE A 185 6.35 -30.87 12.16
CA PHE A 185 5.35 -30.13 12.93
C PHE A 185 3.94 -30.25 12.31
N GLY A 186 2.90 -29.94 13.10
CA GLY A 186 1.51 -29.89 12.62
C GLY A 186 1.33 -28.93 11.44
N GLU A 187 0.33 -29.21 10.59
CA GLU A 187 -0.11 -28.25 9.54
C GLU A 187 -0.96 -27.13 10.13
N ASN A 188 -1.49 -27.34 11.33
CA ASN A 188 -2.24 -26.37 12.08
C ASN A 188 -1.45 -25.98 13.33
N ILE A 189 -1.59 -24.73 13.74
CA ILE A 189 -1.01 -24.18 14.96
C ILE A 189 -2.12 -23.81 15.92
N GLU A 190 -2.02 -24.34 17.14
CA GLU A 190 -2.92 -23.95 18.22
C GLU A 190 -2.45 -22.61 18.79
N THR A 191 -3.39 -21.71 19.05
CA THR A 191 -3.11 -20.35 19.50
C THR A 191 -3.93 -20.02 20.73
N GLU A 192 -3.28 -19.52 21.77
CA GLU A 192 -3.95 -18.94 22.92
C GLU A 192 -3.91 -17.42 22.80
N VAL A 193 -5.10 -16.80 22.76
CA VAL A 193 -5.28 -15.36 22.82
C VAL A 193 -5.62 -15.00 24.25
N SER A 194 -4.84 -14.10 24.86
CA SER A 194 -4.97 -13.70 26.27
C SER A 194 -5.00 -12.19 26.41
N ASP A 195 -5.83 -11.69 27.32
CA ASP A 195 -5.91 -10.28 27.71
C ASP A 195 -5.02 -9.94 28.92
N ALA A 196 -4.48 -10.97 29.59
CA ALA A 196 -3.66 -10.84 30.80
C ALA A 196 -2.15 -11.01 30.54
N GLY A 197 -1.74 -11.29 29.29
CA GLY A 197 -0.34 -11.48 28.87
C GLY A 197 -0.23 -11.66 27.36
N SER A 198 0.97 -11.91 26.84
CA SER A 198 1.17 -12.12 25.40
C SER A 198 0.41 -13.35 24.90
N SER A 199 -0.29 -13.19 23.78
CA SER A 199 -0.88 -14.30 23.03
C SER A 199 0.23 -15.17 22.43
N LEU A 200 0.01 -16.48 22.41
CA LEU A 200 1.03 -17.47 22.06
C LEU A 200 0.57 -18.38 20.92
N PHE A 201 1.46 -18.56 19.95
CA PHE A 201 1.41 -19.65 18.97
C PHE A 201 2.16 -20.86 19.50
N TYR A 202 1.56 -22.05 19.45
CA TYR A 202 2.18 -23.29 19.92
C TYR A 202 2.63 -24.19 18.77
N LEU A 203 3.91 -24.11 18.43
CA LEU A 203 4.51 -24.95 17.41
C LEU A 203 4.71 -26.38 17.97
N ARG A 204 3.78 -27.28 17.66
CA ARG A 204 3.70 -28.65 18.20
C ARG A 204 4.50 -29.65 17.35
N PRO A 205 5.53 -30.32 17.90
CA PRO A 205 6.19 -31.44 17.22
C PRO A 205 5.21 -32.59 16.98
N LEU A 206 5.31 -33.22 15.82
CA LEU A 206 4.59 -34.44 15.50
C LEU A 206 5.24 -35.65 16.17
N THR A 207 4.41 -36.61 16.57
CA THR A 207 4.85 -37.96 16.92
C THR A 207 5.36 -38.70 15.68
N GLU A 208 6.16 -39.75 15.85
CA GLU A 208 6.69 -40.54 14.72
C GLU A 208 5.60 -41.13 13.83
N GLY A 209 4.45 -41.51 14.40
CA GLY A 209 3.30 -41.99 13.63
C GLY A 209 2.66 -40.89 12.77
N GLU A 210 2.49 -39.68 13.31
CA GLU A 210 1.98 -38.52 12.59
C GLU A 210 2.96 -38.06 11.49
N LYS A 211 4.27 -38.07 11.76
CA LYS A 211 5.31 -37.74 10.77
C LYS A 211 5.24 -38.68 9.57
N GLY A 212 5.14 -39.99 9.80
CA GLY A 212 5.05 -40.98 8.72
C GLY A 212 3.85 -40.75 7.81
N LEU A 213 2.70 -40.38 8.37
CA LEU A 213 1.50 -40.01 7.61
C LEU A 213 1.73 -38.74 6.78
N LYS A 214 2.23 -37.67 7.40
CA LYS A 214 2.47 -36.38 6.72
C LYS A 214 3.51 -36.49 5.60
N GLN A 215 4.58 -37.25 5.82
CA GLN A 215 5.64 -37.46 4.83
C GLN A 215 5.19 -38.29 3.62
N SER A 216 4.19 -39.16 3.76
CA SER A 216 3.63 -39.91 2.62
C SER A 216 3.00 -38.99 1.54
N PHE A 217 2.57 -37.78 1.93
CA PHE A 217 2.09 -36.76 1.01
C PHE A 217 3.21 -35.99 0.30
N LYS A 218 4.44 -35.98 0.84
CA LYS A 218 5.63 -35.40 0.19
C LYS A 218 6.00 -36.14 -1.11
N THR A 219 5.69 -37.43 -1.20
CA THR A 219 6.10 -38.33 -2.30
C THR A 219 4.98 -38.70 -3.27
N GLY A 220 3.76 -38.18 -3.07
CA GLY A 220 2.55 -38.65 -3.73
C GLY A 220 1.91 -37.72 -4.78
N ARG A 221 2.63 -37.25 -5.80
CA ARG A 221 2.16 -37.09 -7.22
C ARG A 221 3.18 -36.35 -8.13
N THR A 222 3.30 -36.92 -9.33
CA THR A 222 4.25 -36.74 -10.45
C THR A 222 3.94 -35.58 -11.42
N TYR A 223 4.96 -34.81 -11.82
CA TYR A 223 5.26 -34.54 -13.24
C TYR A 223 6.77 -34.70 -13.45
N GLY A 224 7.11 -35.57 -14.40
CA GLY A 224 8.47 -36.01 -14.65
C GLY A 224 9.34 -34.92 -15.27
N THR A 225 10.53 -34.77 -14.72
CA THR A 225 11.82 -34.72 -15.42
C THR A 225 12.87 -35.01 -14.35
N GLY A 226 13.79 -35.93 -14.63
CA GLY A 226 14.74 -36.45 -13.66
C GLY A 226 15.58 -35.37 -13.00
N TYR A 227 15.36 -35.20 -11.70
CA TYR A 227 16.39 -34.80 -10.75
C TYR A 227 16.23 -35.73 -9.56
N GLU A 228 17.04 -36.78 -9.52
CA GLU A 228 17.25 -37.57 -8.30
C GLU A 228 17.93 -36.65 -7.28
N MET A 229 17.14 -35.98 -6.44
CA MET A 229 17.67 -35.48 -5.17
C MET A 229 17.76 -36.68 -4.24
N GLY A 230 18.99 -37.11 -3.99
CA GLY A 230 19.31 -38.22 -3.10
C GLY A 230 18.55 -38.11 -1.79
N HIS A 231 17.84 -39.19 -1.46
CA HIS A 231 17.26 -39.42 -0.15
C HIS A 231 18.38 -39.33 0.89
N ARG A 232 18.49 -38.19 1.60
CA ARG A 232 19.26 -38.13 2.84
C ARG A 232 18.47 -38.87 3.91
N GLU A 233 19.08 -39.89 4.48
CA GLU A 233 18.55 -40.61 5.64
C GLU A 233 18.12 -39.63 6.74
N TYR A 234 16.91 -39.86 7.24
CA TYR A 234 16.19 -38.99 8.16
C TYR A 234 16.69 -39.27 9.59
N GLU A 235 17.69 -38.52 10.05
CA GLU A 235 18.16 -38.60 11.44
C GLU A 235 17.23 -37.86 12.41
N LYS A 236 16.84 -38.59 13.45
CA LYS A 236 15.70 -38.38 14.36
C LYS A 236 15.88 -37.25 15.39
N ASP A 237 17.06 -36.63 15.46
CA ASP A 237 17.50 -35.80 16.61
C ASP A 237 17.89 -34.36 16.24
N ARG A 238 17.37 -33.81 15.14
CA ARG A 238 18.03 -32.68 14.49
C ARG A 238 17.93 -31.33 15.23
N TYR A 239 16.90 -31.12 16.05
CA TYR A 239 16.65 -29.82 16.70
C TYR A 239 16.17 -29.96 18.14
N GLU A 240 16.95 -29.43 19.08
CA GLU A 240 16.65 -29.44 20.53
C GLU A 240 16.21 -28.06 21.02
N SER A 241 16.35 -27.04 20.19
CA SER A 241 16.00 -25.66 20.54
C SER A 241 15.35 -24.96 19.35
N ILE A 242 14.20 -24.34 19.62
CA ILE A 242 13.53 -23.43 18.70
C ILE A 242 13.74 -22.01 19.20
N TRP A 243 14.07 -21.12 18.29
CA TRP A 243 14.26 -19.71 18.54
C TRP A 243 13.29 -18.90 17.69
N TYR A 244 12.90 -17.73 18.18
CA TYR A 244 12.13 -16.73 17.43
C TYR A 244 12.86 -15.39 17.47
N MET A 245 12.70 -14.62 16.39
CA MET A 245 13.22 -13.26 16.29
C MET A 245 12.16 -12.28 16.77
N MET A 246 12.49 -11.46 17.76
CA MET A 246 11.64 -10.38 18.23
C MET A 246 12.52 -9.17 18.54
N GLN A 247 12.15 -7.98 18.08
CA GLN A 247 12.93 -6.75 18.28
C GLN A 247 14.43 -6.91 17.94
N GLU A 248 14.72 -7.56 16.81
CA GLU A 248 16.08 -7.85 16.31
C GLU A 248 16.94 -8.74 17.22
N GLN A 249 16.34 -9.41 18.19
CA GLN A 249 17.01 -10.35 19.10
C GLN A 249 16.42 -11.76 18.99
N TRP A 250 17.29 -12.76 19.15
CA TRP A 250 16.89 -14.16 19.21
C TRP A 250 16.51 -14.54 20.63
N HIS A 251 15.29 -15.02 20.79
CA HIS A 251 14.76 -15.54 22.04
C HIS A 251 14.50 -17.04 21.89
N LYS A 252 14.77 -17.81 22.95
CA LYS A 252 14.51 -19.25 22.96
C LYS A 252 13.05 -19.50 23.32
N ALA A 253 12.35 -20.29 22.51
CA ALA A 253 10.97 -20.69 22.79
C ALA A 253 10.91 -21.65 23.99
N SER A 254 9.93 -21.46 24.87
CA SER A 254 9.66 -22.39 25.98
C SER A 254 8.85 -23.57 25.49
N LEU A 255 9.20 -24.78 25.91
CA LEU A 255 8.45 -26.00 25.62
C LEU A 255 7.45 -26.29 26.74
N CYS A 256 6.21 -26.56 26.37
CA CYS A 256 5.16 -27.04 27.27
C CYS A 256 4.40 -28.21 26.62
N GLU A 257 3.36 -28.71 27.28
CA GLU A 257 2.53 -29.81 26.78
C GLU A 257 1.87 -29.52 25.41
N ARG A 258 1.63 -28.24 25.10
CA ARG A 258 0.99 -27.80 23.84
C ARG A 258 2.00 -27.63 22.70
N GLY A 259 3.30 -27.53 23.01
CA GLY A 259 4.37 -27.30 22.05
C GLY A 259 5.31 -26.15 22.45
N PHE A 260 6.11 -25.69 21.50
CA PHE A 260 6.99 -24.55 21.68
C PHE A 260 6.20 -23.24 21.57
N GLY A 261 6.13 -22.49 22.66
CA GLY A 261 5.40 -21.22 22.72
C GLY A 261 6.20 -20.08 22.08
N ILE A 262 5.58 -19.42 21.11
CA ILE A 262 6.14 -18.27 20.40
C ILE A 262 5.18 -17.08 20.55
N PRO A 263 5.62 -15.95 21.12
CA PRO A 263 4.80 -14.74 21.25
C PRO A 263 4.29 -14.27 19.90
N SER A 264 3.01 -13.91 19.86
CA SER A 264 2.38 -13.40 18.65
C SER A 264 2.99 -12.07 18.20
N GLU A 265 3.54 -11.29 19.13
CA GLU A 265 4.24 -10.02 18.87
C GLU A 265 5.55 -10.21 18.07
N ALA A 266 6.07 -11.44 17.97
CA ALA A 266 7.25 -11.76 17.17
C ALA A 266 6.96 -11.77 15.65
N PHE A 267 5.71 -11.58 15.24
CA PHE A 267 5.27 -11.67 13.86
C PHE A 267 4.95 -10.30 13.26
N VAL A 268 5.04 -10.25 11.94
CA VAL A 268 4.54 -9.17 11.10
C VAL A 268 3.24 -9.65 10.48
N TYR A 269 2.16 -8.94 10.73
CA TYR A 269 0.84 -9.24 10.22
C TYR A 269 0.51 -8.43 8.99
N THR A 270 -0.01 -9.10 7.98
CA THR A 270 -0.62 -8.48 6.81
C THR A 270 -2.13 -8.67 6.94
N ILE A 271 -2.87 -7.57 7.01
CA ILE A 271 -4.34 -7.56 7.07
C ILE A 271 -4.84 -7.10 5.71
N SER A 272 -5.45 -8.01 4.95
CA SER A 272 -6.04 -7.68 3.67
C SER A 272 -7.49 -7.22 3.86
N GLY A 273 -7.77 -5.96 3.54
CA GLY A 273 -9.12 -5.40 3.57
C GLY A 273 -10.05 -5.99 2.49
N VAL A 274 -9.50 -6.71 1.50
CA VAL A 274 -10.25 -7.26 0.36
C VAL A 274 -10.73 -8.69 0.62
N MET A 275 -9.95 -9.50 1.32
CA MET A 275 -10.27 -10.92 1.57
C MET A 275 -10.72 -11.21 3.01
N SER A 276 -10.84 -10.18 3.88
CA SER A 276 -11.03 -10.34 5.33
C SER A 276 -10.07 -11.36 5.93
N MET A 277 -8.84 -11.41 5.40
CA MET A 277 -7.82 -12.40 5.77
C MET A 277 -6.67 -11.67 6.45
N MET A 278 -6.22 -12.23 7.56
CA MET A 278 -5.01 -11.82 8.25
C MET A 278 -3.97 -12.92 8.12
N SER A 279 -2.70 -12.58 7.92
CA SER A 279 -1.61 -13.55 7.93
C SER A 279 -0.42 -13.01 8.71
N GLY A 280 0.14 -13.81 9.60
CA GLY A 280 1.35 -13.47 10.35
C GLY A 280 2.57 -14.15 9.75
N GLU A 281 3.67 -13.41 9.61
CA GLU A 281 4.98 -13.96 9.25
C GLU A 281 6.02 -13.64 10.32
N GLY A 282 6.73 -14.66 10.79
CA GLY A 282 7.77 -14.56 11.81
C GLY A 282 9.04 -15.28 11.36
N LYS A 283 10.20 -14.82 11.84
CA LYS A 283 11.48 -15.53 11.65
C LYS A 283 11.72 -16.46 12.83
N ILE A 284 11.92 -17.74 12.54
CA ILE A 284 12.30 -18.74 13.53
C ILE A 284 13.60 -19.42 13.15
N ALA A 285 14.24 -20.09 14.11
CA ALA A 285 15.41 -20.91 13.85
C ALA A 285 15.39 -22.21 14.63
N PHE A 286 15.87 -23.26 13.97
CA PHE A 286 15.99 -24.61 14.54
C PHE A 286 17.45 -24.96 14.75
N THR A 287 17.84 -25.26 15.99
CA THR A 287 19.23 -25.54 16.37
C THR A 287 19.35 -26.78 17.25
N GLY A 288 20.56 -27.35 17.33
CA GLY A 288 20.91 -28.32 18.36
C GLY A 288 21.01 -27.67 19.75
N GLU A 289 21.28 -28.47 20.77
CA GLU A 289 21.43 -27.99 22.16
C GLU A 289 22.49 -26.90 22.27
N ASN A 290 22.18 -25.83 23.02
CA ASN A 290 23.12 -24.75 23.35
C ASN A 290 23.77 -24.02 22.16
N GLN A 291 23.25 -24.21 20.94
CA GLN A 291 23.71 -23.51 19.74
C GLN A 291 22.86 -22.24 19.52
N LYS A 292 23.54 -21.14 19.19
CA LYS A 292 22.87 -19.92 18.73
C LYS A 292 22.44 -20.06 17.26
N PRO A 293 21.36 -19.38 16.85
CA PRO A 293 20.94 -19.36 15.45
C PRO A 293 22.03 -18.85 14.50
N ALA A 294 22.30 -19.61 13.44
CA ALA A 294 23.04 -19.14 12.26
C ALA A 294 22.09 -19.09 11.04
N GLU A 295 22.50 -18.42 9.97
CA GLU A 295 21.67 -18.19 8.78
C GLU A 295 21.02 -19.47 8.23
N LYS A 296 21.79 -20.57 8.14
CA LYS A 296 21.31 -21.89 7.70
C LYS A 296 20.17 -22.47 8.55
N ASN A 297 20.02 -22.02 9.79
CA ASN A 297 19.02 -22.48 10.73
C ASN A 297 17.71 -21.70 10.61
N ILE A 298 17.71 -20.54 9.92
CA ILE A 298 16.57 -19.62 9.87
C ILE A 298 15.52 -20.13 8.88
N ARG A 299 14.27 -20.04 9.30
CA ARG A 299 13.07 -20.32 8.50
C ARG A 299 12.10 -19.15 8.64
N THR A 300 11.23 -19.02 7.64
CA THR A 300 10.06 -18.15 7.72
C THR A 300 8.88 -19.00 8.17
N MET A 301 8.27 -18.63 9.28
CA MET A 301 7.03 -19.21 9.76
C MET A 301 5.88 -18.32 9.33
N SER A 302 4.92 -18.88 8.60
CA SER A 302 3.72 -18.19 8.14
C SER A 302 2.51 -18.84 8.79
N VAL A 303 1.66 -18.02 9.39
CA VAL A 303 0.40 -18.44 10.01
C VAL A 303 -0.74 -17.69 9.34
N CYS A 304 -1.72 -18.42 8.83
CA CYS A 304 -2.89 -17.82 8.22
C CYS A 304 -4.04 -17.74 9.25
N LEU A 305 -4.47 -16.51 9.51
CA LEU A 305 -5.39 -16.12 10.58
C LEU A 305 -6.75 -15.75 9.96
N TRP A 306 -7.56 -16.77 9.67
CA TRP A 306 -8.95 -16.62 9.22
C TRP A 306 -9.93 -17.27 10.20
#